data_AF-A0A8H7F9S4-F1
#
_entry.id   AF-A0A8H7F9S4-F1
#
_cell.length_a   1.000
_cell.length_b   1.000
_cell.length_c   1.000
_cell.angle_alpha   90.00
_cell.angle_beta   90.00
_cell.angle_gamma   90.00
#
_symmetry.space_group_name_H-M   'P 1'
#
loop_
_entity.id
_entity.type
_entity.pdbx_description
1 polymer ?
#
loop_
_entity_poly.entity_id
_entity_poly.type
_entity_poly.pdbx_seq_one_letter_code
_entity_poly.pdbx_strand_id
1 'polypeptide(L)'
;MSSSSRIFIHEFIVRPGHRIPEGEAKFRQAPEPLLANYGEARIRQYTMDINMITLLNSKERTLEDFIALGESAGLQFVKLWETGEMGLVEFVQQPHQGDGKIEKYAKL
;
A
#
# COMPACT_ATOMS: atom_id res chain seq x y z
N MET A 1 14.43 11.44 -8.27
CA MET A 1 14.19 11.62 -6.82
C MET A 1 15.51 11.47 -6.10
N SER A 2 15.76 12.24 -5.03
CA SER A 2 16.93 12.00 -4.18
C SER A 2 16.72 10.76 -3.31
N SER A 3 17.80 10.20 -2.77
CA SER A 3 17.74 9.10 -1.79
C SER A 3 16.98 9.47 -0.50
N SER A 4 16.83 10.76 -0.20
CA SER A 4 16.04 11.27 0.91
C SER A 4 14.55 11.51 0.58
N SER A 5 14.16 11.39 -0.69
CA SER A 5 12.78 11.63 -1.13
C SER A 5 11.87 10.47 -0.72
N ARG A 6 10.61 10.79 -0.43
CA ARG A 6 9.55 9.82 -0.14
C ARG A 6 8.38 10.02 -1.11
N ILE A 7 7.75 8.93 -1.53
CA ILE A 7 6.49 8.94 -2.27
C ILE A 7 5.38 8.54 -1.31
N PHE A 8 4.30 9.31 -1.34
CA PHE A 8 3.07 8.98 -0.64
C PHE A 8 1.93 8.88 -1.66
N ILE A 9 1.32 7.70 -1.76
CA ILE A 9 0.14 7.47 -2.61
C ILE A 9 -1.08 7.44 -1.71
N HIS A 10 -1.96 8.43 -1.82
CA HIS A 10 -3.20 8.51 -1.05
C HIS A 10 -4.35 7.95 -1.87
N GLU A 11 -4.76 6.72 -1.59
CA GLU A 11 -5.79 6.04 -2.38
C GLU A 11 -6.64 5.08 -1.53
N PHE A 12 -7.74 4.59 -2.09
CA PHE A 12 -8.42 3.43 -1.54
C PHE A 12 -7.51 2.20 -1.55
N ILE A 13 -7.43 1.56 -0.38
CA ILE A 13 -6.68 0.32 -0.21
C ILE A 13 -7.68 -0.77 0.11
N VAL A 14 -7.94 -1.64 -0.87
CA VAL A 14 -8.89 -2.75 -0.72
C VAL A 14 -8.35 -3.73 0.31
N ARG A 15 -9.19 -4.06 1.30
CA ARG A 15 -8.84 -4.98 2.41
C ARG A 15 -9.62 -6.29 2.28
N PRO A 16 -8.96 -7.44 2.54
CA PRO A 16 -9.64 -8.73 2.53
C PRO A 16 -10.68 -8.81 3.65
N GLY A 17 -11.81 -9.48 3.38
CA GLY A 17 -12.84 -9.74 4.40
C GLY A 17 -12.44 -10.81 5.42
N HIS A 18 -11.43 -11.61 5.13
CA HIS A 18 -10.90 -12.63 6.03
C HIS A 18 -9.78 -12.07 6.92
N ARG A 19 -9.53 -12.76 8.04
CA ARG A 19 -8.47 -12.43 8.99
C ARG A 19 -7.09 -12.74 8.42
N ILE A 20 -6.18 -11.78 8.48
CA ILE A 20 -4.74 -11.97 8.30
C ILE A 20 -4.13 -12.27 9.68
N PRO A 21 -3.19 -13.22 9.82
CA PRO A 21 -2.46 -13.42 11.07
C PRO A 21 -1.81 -12.13 11.59
N GLU A 22 -1.81 -11.90 12.91
CA GLU A 22 -1.35 -10.62 13.49
C GLU A 22 0.11 -10.28 13.12
N GLY A 23 0.98 -11.29 12.94
CA GLY A 23 2.37 -11.09 12.52
C GLY A 23 2.55 -10.69 11.05
N GLU A 24 1.53 -10.85 10.22
CA GLU A 24 1.54 -10.55 8.78
C GLU A 24 0.73 -9.31 8.43
N ALA A 25 -0.22 -8.93 9.28
CA ALA A 25 -1.12 -7.82 9.05
C ALA A 25 -0.37 -6.48 9.08
N LYS A 26 -0.37 -5.77 7.94
CA LYS A 26 0.22 -4.43 7.81
C LYS A 26 -0.75 -3.28 8.14
N PHE A 27 -1.95 -3.61 8.60
CA PHE A 27 -3.01 -2.66 8.95
C PHE A 27 -3.92 -3.24 10.04
N ARG A 28 -4.67 -2.36 10.71
CA ARG A 28 -5.62 -2.77 11.74
C ARG A 28 -6.81 -3.54 11.14
N GLN A 29 -7.13 -4.64 11.79
CA GLN A 29 -8.32 -5.44 11.49
C GLN A 29 -9.40 -5.15 12.53
N ALA A 30 -10.67 -5.11 12.12
CA ALA A 30 -11.80 -4.91 13.04
C ALA A 30 -11.89 -6.07 14.05
N PRO A 31 -12.26 -5.87 15.32
CA PRO A 31 -12.39 -6.98 16.28
C PRO A 31 -13.52 -7.94 15.91
N GLU A 32 -13.46 -9.19 16.38
CA GLU A 32 -14.59 -10.13 16.27
C GLU A 32 -15.82 -9.57 17.01
N PRO A 33 -17.06 -9.79 16.51
CA PRO A 33 -17.45 -10.64 15.37
C PRO A 33 -17.47 -9.90 14.02
N LEU A 34 -16.88 -8.71 13.91
CA LEU A 34 -16.89 -7.94 12.67
C LEU A 34 -15.97 -8.55 11.62
N LEU A 35 -16.34 -8.41 10.35
CA LEU A 35 -15.45 -8.70 9.22
C LEU A 35 -14.14 -7.91 9.37
N ALA A 36 -13.02 -8.56 9.06
CA ALA A 36 -11.68 -7.98 9.28
C ALA A 36 -11.48 -6.62 8.60
N ASN A 37 -12.18 -6.39 7.47
CA ASN A 37 -12.18 -5.14 6.70
C ASN A 37 -13.25 -4.12 7.11
N TYR A 38 -13.95 -4.30 8.23
CA TYR A 38 -15.07 -3.48 8.69
C TYR A 38 -16.36 -3.57 7.85
N GLY A 39 -16.44 -4.50 6.89
CA GLY A 39 -17.67 -4.75 6.12
C GLY A 39 -18.22 -3.52 5.41
N GLU A 40 -19.49 -3.18 5.67
CA GLU A 40 -20.21 -2.06 5.06
C GLU A 40 -19.58 -0.69 5.34
N ALA A 41 -18.82 -0.54 6.44
CA ALA A 41 -18.13 0.72 6.73
C ALA A 41 -17.10 1.12 5.67
N ARG A 42 -16.76 0.21 4.74
CA ARG A 42 -15.90 0.47 3.57
C ARG A 42 -16.65 0.40 2.24
N ILE A 43 -17.98 0.54 2.23
CA ILE A 43 -18.80 0.38 1.01
C ILE A 43 -18.35 1.30 -0.14
N ARG A 44 -17.91 2.53 0.17
CA ARG A 44 -17.49 3.49 -0.86
C ARG A 44 -16.32 2.98 -1.69
N GLN A 45 -15.40 2.22 -1.11
CA GLN A 45 -14.25 1.67 -1.84
C GLN A 45 -14.71 0.65 -2.92
N TYR A 46 -15.74 -0.14 -2.62
CA TYR A 46 -16.29 -1.11 -3.58
C TYR A 46 -17.12 -0.43 -4.66
N THR A 47 -17.90 0.60 -4.29
CA THR A 47 -18.60 1.42 -5.28
C THR A 47 -17.62 2.13 -6.21
N MET A 48 -16.50 2.61 -5.68
CA MET A 48 -15.45 3.24 -6.48
C MET A 48 -14.77 2.24 -7.42
N ASP A 49 -14.47 1.02 -6.98
CA ASP A 49 -13.95 -0.04 -7.87
C ASP A 49 -14.88 -0.31 -9.05
N ILE A 50 -16.20 -0.40 -8.80
CA ILE A 50 -17.21 -0.54 -9.86
C ILE A 50 -17.22 0.66 -10.81
N ASN A 51 -17.08 1.88 -10.28
CA ASN A 51 -16.99 3.08 -11.12
C ASN A 51 -15.72 3.05 -11.99
N MET A 52 -14.57 2.67 -11.42
CA MET A 52 -13.29 2.62 -12.12
C MET A 52 -13.26 1.56 -13.23
N ILE A 53 -13.84 0.38 -13.01
CA ILE A 53 -13.94 -0.64 -14.06
C ILE A 53 -14.91 -0.21 -15.17
N THR A 54 -16.05 0.38 -14.81
CA THR A 54 -17.10 0.75 -15.78
C THR A 54 -16.68 1.95 -16.64
N LEU A 55 -16.01 2.94 -16.06
CA LEU A 55 -15.67 4.19 -16.75
C LEU A 55 -14.28 4.17 -17.39
N LEU A 56 -13.33 3.41 -16.84
CA LEU A 56 -11.91 3.53 -17.18
C LEU A 56 -11.21 2.19 -17.45
N ASN A 57 -11.91 1.05 -17.40
CA ASN A 57 -11.30 -0.29 -17.43
C ASN A 57 -10.16 -0.43 -16.40
N SER A 58 -10.31 0.21 -15.24
CA SER A 58 -9.35 0.17 -14.14
C SER A 58 -9.90 -0.61 -12.94
N LYS A 59 -9.08 -0.74 -11.90
CA LYS A 59 -9.47 -1.37 -10.63
C LYS A 59 -8.86 -0.64 -9.44
N GLU A 60 -9.51 -0.71 -8.30
CA GLU A 60 -8.89 -0.46 -7.01
C GLU A 60 -7.93 -1.60 -6.64
N ARG A 61 -6.99 -1.32 -5.75
CA ARG A 61 -5.86 -2.22 -5.46
C ARG A 61 -5.79 -2.60 -3.99
N THR A 62 -5.34 -3.83 -3.74
CA THR A 62 -4.93 -4.29 -2.42
C THR A 62 -3.59 -3.67 -2.02
N LEU A 63 -3.22 -3.73 -0.74
CA LEU A 63 -1.89 -3.28 -0.31
C LEU A 63 -0.78 -4.09 -1.00
N GLU A 64 -1.00 -5.40 -1.18
CA GLU A 64 -0.08 -6.30 -1.87
C GLU A 64 0.11 -5.92 -3.33
N ASP A 65 -0.97 -5.53 -4.04
CA ASP A 65 -0.88 -4.99 -5.40
C ASP A 65 -0.01 -3.71 -5.44
N PHE A 66 -0.18 -2.79 -4.48
CA PHE A 66 0.63 -1.56 -4.41
C PHE A 66 2.10 -1.87 -4.12
N ILE A 67 2.39 -2.80 -3.22
CA ILE A 67 3.76 -3.21 -2.90
C ILE A 67 4.42 -3.81 -4.15
N ALA A 68 3.77 -4.77 -4.80
CA ALA A 68 4.30 -5.40 -6.01
C ALA A 68 4.51 -4.40 -7.15
N LEU A 69 3.57 -3.46 -7.34
CA LEU A 69 3.71 -2.39 -8.33
C LEU A 69 4.89 -1.47 -7.99
N GLY A 70 5.02 -1.07 -6.72
CA GLY A 70 6.14 -0.26 -6.24
C GLY A 70 7.49 -0.93 -6.47
N GLU A 71 7.61 -2.20 -6.09
CA GLU A 71 8.83 -3.00 -6.31
C GLU A 71 9.18 -3.09 -7.79
N SER A 72 8.20 -3.32 -8.67
CA SER A 72 8.42 -3.32 -10.12
C SER A 72 8.89 -1.98 -10.68
N ALA A 73 8.59 -0.88 -9.97
CA ALA A 73 9.01 0.48 -10.30
C ALA A 73 10.30 0.92 -9.59
N GLY A 74 11.02 0.01 -8.91
CA GLY A 74 12.24 0.32 -8.15
C GLY A 74 11.98 1.11 -6.87
N LEU A 75 10.80 0.91 -6.26
CA LEU A 75 10.41 1.50 -4.99
C LEU A 75 10.33 0.44 -3.90
N GLN A 76 10.77 0.81 -2.71
CA GLN A 76 10.66 -0.03 -1.52
C GLN A 76 9.51 0.46 -0.65
N PHE A 77 8.58 -0.44 -0.32
CA PHE A 77 7.50 -0.16 0.63
C PHE A 77 8.07 0.10 2.02
N VAL A 78 7.59 1.16 2.66
CA VAL A 78 7.96 1.52 4.04
C VAL A 78 6.83 1.17 4.99
N LYS A 79 5.64 1.75 4.75
CA LYS A 79 4.50 1.68 5.68
C LYS A 79 3.20 2.06 4.98
N LEU A 80 2.10 1.49 5.46
CA LEU A 80 0.75 2.01 5.19
C LEU A 80 0.30 2.87 6.38
N TRP A 81 -0.13 4.10 6.11
CA TRP A 81 -0.78 4.96 7.10
C TRP A 81 -2.30 4.90 6.93
N GLU A 82 -3.02 4.66 8.02
CA GLU A 82 -4.49 4.62 8.01
C GLU A 82 -5.05 6.04 8.15
N THR A 83 -5.68 6.55 7.08
CA THR A 83 -6.21 7.93 6.99
C THR A 83 -7.74 7.93 6.88
N GLY A 84 -8.39 7.18 7.76
CA GLY A 84 -9.85 6.99 7.75
C GLY A 84 -10.27 5.92 6.73
N GLU A 85 -11.05 6.33 5.73
CA GLU A 85 -11.55 5.41 4.70
C GLU A 85 -10.46 5.01 3.69
N MET A 86 -9.58 5.94 3.36
CA MET A 86 -8.45 5.75 2.45
C MET A 86 -7.17 5.38 3.23
N GLY A 87 -6.09 5.11 2.50
CA GLY A 87 -4.77 4.86 3.06
C GLY A 87 -3.68 5.63 2.32
N LEU A 88 -2.59 5.90 3.03
CA LEU A 88 -1.39 6.50 2.45
C LEU A 88 -0.28 5.45 2.38
N VAL A 89 0.06 4.99 1.18
CA VAL A 89 1.15 4.05 0.97
C VAL A 89 2.45 4.83 0.83
N GLU A 90 3.38 4.60 1.74
CA GLU A 90 4.69 5.24 1.74
C GLU A 90 5.74 4.36 1.07
N PHE A 91 6.46 4.96 0.12
CA PHE A 91 7.59 4.36 -0.56
C PHE A 91 8.83 5.24 -0.47
N VAL A 92 10.00 4.59 -0.53
CA VAL A 92 11.29 5.22 -0.81
C VAL A 92 11.90 4.61 -2.07
N GLN A 93 12.90 5.28 -2.65
CA GLN A 93 13.66 4.70 -3.75
C GLN A 93 14.38 3.43 -3.25
N GLN A 94 14.24 2.32 -3.97
CA GLN A 94 15.04 1.14 -3.70
C GLN A 94 16.51 1.44 -4.03
N PRO A 95 17.49 1.01 -3.21
CA PRO A 95 18.89 1.19 -3.55
C PRO A 95 19.16 0.58 -4.93
N HIS A 96 19.70 1.37 -5.86
CA HIS A 96 20.16 0.82 -7.12
C HIS A 96 21.25 -0.21 -6.83
N GLN A 97 21.02 -1.46 -7.21
CA GLN A 97 22.06 -2.47 -7.27
C GLN A 97 22.93 -2.18 -8.49
N GLY A 98 23.70 -1.09 -8.43
CA GLY A 98 24.73 -0.76 -9.41
C GLY A 98 25.88 -1.77 -9.29
N ASP A 99 26.43 -2.17 -10.45
CA ASP A 99 27.58 -3.06 -10.61
C ASP A 99 28.64 -2.92 -9.49
N GLY A 100 28.56 -3.77 -8.47
CA GLY A 100 29.66 -4.13 -7.58
C GLY A 100 30.42 -3.01 -6.85
N LYS A 101 29.96 -1.76 -6.80
CA LYS A 101 30.67 -0.68 -6.10
C LYS A 101 29.84 -0.14 -4.94
N ILE A 102 30.14 -0.69 -3.77
CA ILE A 102 29.71 -0.20 -2.46
C ILE A 102 30.34 1.20 -2.27
N GLU A 103 29.58 2.26 -2.53
CA GLU A 103 29.95 3.60 -2.05
C GLU A 103 29.60 3.73 -0.56
N LYS A 104 30.61 3.47 0.26
CA LYS A 104 30.62 3.75 1.70
C LYS A 104 30.74 5.27 1.96
N TYR A 105 29.68 6.07 1.87
CA TYR A 105 29.58 7.37 2.58
C TYR A 105 28.07 7.68 2.79
N ALA A 106 27.56 8.14 3.93
CA ALA A 106 28.17 8.90 5.01
C ALA A 106 27.51 8.58 6.36
N LYS A 107 28.36 8.33 7.37
CA LYS A 107 28.11 8.80 8.73
C LYS A 107 28.40 10.30 8.75
N LEU A 108 27.43 11.10 9.15
CA LEU A 108 27.61 12.34 9.91
C LEU A 108 26.62 12.28 11.07
#